data_AF-A0A3N1GID3-F1
#
_entry.id   AF-A0A3N1GID3-F1
#
_cell.length_a   1.000
_cell.length_b   1.000
_cell.length_c   1.000
_cell.angle_alpha   90.00
_cell.angle_beta   90.00
_cell.angle_gamma   90.00
#
_symmetry.space_group_name_H-M   'P 1'
#
loop_
_entity.id
_entity.type
_entity.pdbx_description
1 polymer ?
#
loop_
_entity_poly.entity_id
_entity_poly.type
_entity_poly.pdbx_seq_one_letter_code
_entity_poly.pdbx_strand_id
1 'polypeptide(L)'
;MTTTDVDHTTATPEATAPEVVPFGWEPARPAAPLPAGDEALFRFPAADDPAPGTRRLLGMSIYASLLGLAGVGVGVRGLLSQIGGGVPGWYTWVLAFLGMVSVALAVGAFLSIHRRMLPWILLIAAAVPLIADIMLAVAY
;
A
#
# COMPACT_ATOMS: atom_id res chain seq x y z
N MET A 1 -45.30 59.53 20.36
CA MET A 1 -46.09 58.28 20.38
C MET A 1 -46.85 58.22 19.07
N THR A 2 -46.25 57.57 18.08
CA THR A 2 -46.91 57.08 16.86
C THR A 2 -45.93 56.10 16.23
N THR A 3 -46.33 54.84 16.24
CA THR A 3 -45.64 53.68 15.70
C THR A 3 -46.07 53.58 14.24
N THR A 4 -45.12 53.34 13.35
CA THR A 4 -45.42 52.77 12.02
C THR A 4 -44.50 51.59 11.84
N ASP A 5 -45.06 50.47 12.29
CA ASP A 5 -44.67 49.11 11.98
C ASP A 5 -45.26 48.71 10.61
N VAL A 6 -44.66 47.67 10.03
CA VAL A 6 -45.08 46.87 8.89
C VAL A 6 -44.77 47.42 7.50
N ASP A 7 -43.70 46.89 6.88
CA ASP A 7 -43.97 46.03 5.72
C ASP A 7 -42.97 44.86 5.63
N HIS A 8 -43.54 43.66 5.73
CA HIS A 8 -42.85 42.39 5.56
C HIS A 8 -42.71 42.10 4.07
N THR A 9 -41.64 42.60 3.45
CA THR A 9 -41.22 42.06 2.15
C THR A 9 -40.51 40.74 2.42
N THR A 10 -41.28 39.66 2.36
CA THR A 10 -40.79 38.28 2.22
C THR A 10 -39.90 38.19 0.99
N ALA A 11 -38.60 38.41 1.18
CA ALA A 11 -37.59 37.97 0.23
C ALA A 11 -37.60 36.45 0.28
N THR A 12 -38.33 35.84 -0.64
CA THR A 12 -38.16 34.45 -1.02
C THR A 12 -36.66 34.24 -1.23
N PRO A 13 -35.96 33.42 -0.44
CA PRO A 13 -34.61 33.05 -0.79
C PRO A 13 -34.75 32.24 -2.07
N GLU A 14 -34.44 32.90 -3.18
CA GLU A 14 -34.22 32.32 -4.48
C GLU A 14 -33.34 31.09 -4.24
N ALA A 15 -33.95 29.91 -4.35
CA ALA A 15 -33.27 28.63 -4.24
C ALA A 15 -32.35 28.55 -5.46
N THR A 16 -31.20 29.21 -5.36
CA THR A 16 -30.13 29.13 -6.33
C THR A 16 -29.74 27.66 -6.38
N ALA A 17 -30.02 27.06 -7.53
CA ALA A 17 -29.78 25.67 -7.83
C ALA A 17 -28.37 25.24 -7.37
N PRO A 18 -28.20 23.99 -6.91
CA PRO A 18 -26.94 23.50 -6.36
C PRO A 18 -25.83 23.77 -7.36
N GLU A 19 -24.88 24.61 -6.95
CA GLU A 19 -23.62 24.79 -7.65
C GLU A 19 -23.04 23.41 -7.89
N VAL A 20 -23.10 22.98 -9.14
CA VAL A 20 -22.59 21.70 -9.60
C VAL A 20 -21.09 21.76 -9.37
N VAL A 21 -20.64 21.17 -8.26
CA VAL A 21 -19.23 21.05 -7.88
C VAL A 21 -18.50 20.22 -8.94
N PRO A 22 -17.64 20.81 -9.79
CA PRO A 22 -17.18 20.10 -10.97
C PRO A 22 -16.12 19.04 -10.63
N PHE A 23 -15.32 19.18 -9.57
CA PHE A 23 -14.23 18.25 -9.23
C PHE A 23 -13.94 18.21 -7.72
N GLY A 24 -14.20 17.07 -7.08
CA GLY A 24 -14.15 16.91 -5.61
C GLY A 24 -12.75 16.69 -5.02
N TRP A 25 -11.96 17.76 -4.88
CA TRP A 25 -10.74 17.76 -4.03
C TRP A 25 -10.71 18.91 -3.02
N GLU A 26 -11.79 19.69 -2.88
CA GLU A 26 -11.90 20.67 -1.80
C GLU A 26 -12.20 19.99 -0.46
N PRO A 27 -11.45 20.33 0.61
CA PRO A 27 -11.73 19.82 1.94
C PRO A 27 -13.14 20.24 2.34
N ALA A 28 -14.00 19.25 2.58
CA ALA A 28 -15.34 19.46 3.09
C ALA A 28 -15.27 20.40 4.30
N ARG A 29 -16.03 21.50 4.22
CA ARG A 29 -16.29 22.43 5.31
C ARG A 29 -16.51 21.63 6.60
N PRO A 30 -15.90 22.00 7.74
CA PRO A 30 -15.94 21.21 8.96
C PRO A 30 -17.38 20.82 9.29
N ALA A 31 -17.66 19.52 9.22
CA ALA A 31 -18.94 18.94 9.57
C ALA A 31 -19.24 19.28 11.03
N ALA A 32 -20.50 19.64 11.30
CA ALA A 32 -21.00 19.85 12.65
C ALA A 32 -20.61 18.67 13.57
N PRO A 33 -20.42 18.89 14.89
CA PRO A 33 -19.93 17.86 15.79
C PRO A 33 -20.84 16.62 15.74
N LEU A 34 -20.33 15.54 15.14
CA LEU A 34 -20.97 14.23 15.23
C LEU A 34 -20.79 13.71 16.67
N PRO A 35 -21.85 13.17 17.31
CA PRO A 35 -21.77 12.67 18.67
C PRO A 35 -20.70 11.56 18.76
N ALA A 36 -19.80 11.71 19.72
CA ALA A 36 -18.73 10.76 20.02
C ALA A 36 -19.34 9.42 20.43
N GLY A 37 -19.29 8.42 19.55
CA GLY A 37 -19.96 7.15 19.86
C GLY A 37 -19.78 6.00 18.90
N ASP A 38 -18.80 5.99 18.00
CA ASP A 38 -18.44 4.78 17.27
C ASP A 38 -16.93 4.63 17.19
N GLU A 39 -16.42 3.56 17.79
CA GLU A 39 -15.05 3.10 17.61
C GLU A 39 -14.85 2.73 16.13
N ALA A 40 -14.44 3.71 15.32
CA ALA A 40 -14.12 3.48 13.93
C ALA A 40 -12.93 2.49 13.84
N LEU A 41 -13.24 1.23 13.52
CA LEU A 41 -12.29 0.13 13.33
C LEU A 41 -11.24 0.44 12.23
N PHE A 42 -11.52 1.43 11.38
CA PHE A 42 -10.63 1.95 10.34
C PHE A 42 -10.42 3.46 10.53
N ARG A 43 -9.32 3.85 11.19
CA ARG A 43 -8.81 5.23 11.15
C ARG A 43 -8.05 5.43 9.84
N PHE A 44 -8.52 6.33 8.99
CA PHE A 44 -7.72 6.84 7.88
C PHE A 44 -6.52 7.64 8.41
N PRO A 45 -5.37 7.64 7.71
CA PRO A 45 -4.22 8.45 8.09
C PRO A 45 -4.65 9.91 8.27
N ALA A 46 -4.56 10.41 9.49
CA ALA A 46 -4.80 11.82 9.77
C ALA A 46 -3.60 12.62 9.25
N ALA A 47 -3.79 13.89 8.90
CA ALA A 47 -2.72 14.76 8.42
C ALA A 47 -1.52 14.87 9.39
N ASP A 48 -1.72 14.53 10.67
CA ASP A 48 -0.72 14.54 11.73
C ASP A 48 0.04 13.21 11.91
N ASP A 49 -0.26 12.17 11.12
CA ASP A 49 0.51 10.93 11.19
C ASP A 49 1.89 11.15 10.55
N PRO A 50 3.01 10.95 11.27
CA PRO A 50 4.34 11.27 10.75
C PRO A 50 4.61 10.48 9.48
N ALA A 51 4.82 11.20 8.38
CA ALA A 51 5.14 10.61 7.09
C ALA A 51 6.36 9.66 7.23
N PRO A 52 6.32 8.46 6.63
CA PRO A 52 7.45 7.55 6.68
C PRO A 52 8.69 8.22 6.08
N GLY A 53 9.75 8.35 6.88
CA GLY A 53 10.95 9.10 6.48
C GLY A 53 11.56 8.58 5.18
N THR A 54 11.87 9.49 4.26
CA THR A 54 12.38 9.20 2.90
C THR A 54 13.59 8.26 2.90
N ARG A 55 14.49 8.37 3.89
CA ARG A 55 15.66 7.48 4.03
C ARG A 55 15.28 6.02 4.28
N ARG A 56 14.21 5.79 5.05
CA ARG A 56 13.70 4.44 5.36
C ARG A 56 13.10 3.80 4.11
N LEU A 57 12.29 4.57 3.37
CA LEU A 57 11.73 4.17 2.09
C LEU A 57 12.82 3.79 1.08
N LEU A 58 13.86 4.62 0.96
CA LEU A 58 14.99 4.36 0.07
C LEU A 58 15.75 3.08 0.47
N GLY A 59 16.00 2.87 1.75
CA GLY A 59 16.65 1.64 2.23
C GLY A 59 15.84 0.38 1.91
N MET A 60 14.53 0.44 2.10
CA MET A 60 13.61 -0.66 1.78
C MET A 60 13.53 -0.92 0.29
N SER A 61 13.47 0.13 -0.54
CA SER A 61 13.43 -0.04 -2.00
C SER A 61 14.71 -0.65 -2.53
N ILE A 62 15.88 -0.19 -2.06
CA ILE A 62 17.17 -0.80 -2.43
C ILE A 62 17.19 -2.28 -2.06
N TYR A 63 16.78 -2.63 -0.84
CA TYR A 63 16.76 -4.04 -0.41
C TYR A 63 15.79 -4.88 -1.24
N ALA A 64 14.58 -4.38 -1.49
CA ALA A 64 13.60 -5.05 -2.33
C ALA A 64 14.08 -5.21 -3.78
N SER A 65 14.79 -4.22 -4.33
CA SER A 65 15.41 -4.31 -5.65
C SER A 65 16.49 -5.38 -5.70
N LEU A 66 17.31 -5.52 -4.65
CA LEU A 66 18.30 -6.60 -4.56
C LEU A 66 17.64 -7.97 -4.53
N LEU A 67 16.57 -8.14 -3.74
CA LEU A 67 15.79 -9.38 -3.73
C LEU A 67 15.19 -9.67 -5.11
N GLY A 68 14.58 -8.66 -5.74
CA GLY A 68 13.99 -8.80 -7.07
C GLY A 68 15.02 -9.20 -8.13
N LEU A 69 16.19 -8.55 -8.13
CA LEU A 69 17.27 -8.86 -9.06
C LEU A 69 17.82 -10.29 -8.85
N ALA A 70 18.00 -10.70 -7.60
CA ALA A 70 18.40 -12.06 -7.27
C ALA A 70 17.34 -13.08 -7.71
N GLY A 71 16.05 -12.80 -7.50
CA GLY A 71 14.94 -13.66 -7.98
C GLY A 71 14.92 -13.79 -9.50
N VAL A 72 15.16 -12.70 -10.24
CA VAL A 72 15.34 -12.75 -11.70
C VAL A 72 16.51 -13.66 -12.08
N GLY A 73 17.64 -13.54 -11.38
CA GLY A 73 18.81 -14.41 -11.59
C GLY A 73 18.50 -15.89 -11.40
N VAL A 74 17.76 -16.23 -10.34
CA VAL A 74 17.28 -17.60 -10.09
C VAL A 74 16.36 -18.07 -11.22
N GLY A 75 15.40 -17.25 -11.64
CA GLY A 75 14.46 -17.60 -12.71
C GLY A 75 15.16 -17.90 -14.04
N VAL A 76 16.15 -17.08 -14.40
CA VAL A 76 16.98 -17.31 -15.60
C VAL A 76 17.78 -18.61 -15.46
N ARG A 77 18.43 -18.84 -14.32
CA ARG A 77 19.19 -20.08 -14.07
C ARG A 77 18.31 -21.32 -14.12
N GLY A 78 17.10 -21.24 -13.56
CA GLY A 78 16.10 -22.31 -13.60
C GLY A 78 15.63 -22.63 -15.01
N LEU A 79 15.37 -21.60 -15.83
CA LEU A 79 15.03 -21.77 -17.24
C LEU A 79 16.14 -22.46 -18.03
N LEU A 80 17.40 -22.06 -17.81
CA LEU A 80 18.56 -22.69 -18.44
C LEU A 80 18.69 -24.17 -18.04
N SER A 81 18.49 -24.47 -16.76
CA SER A 81 18.52 -25.86 -16.27
C SER A 81 17.43 -26.70 -16.95
N GLN A 82 16.19 -26.17 -17.04
CA GLN A 82 15.06 -26.87 -17.66
C GLN A 82 15.28 -27.17 -19.15
N ILE A 83 15.86 -26.24 -19.91
CA ILE A 83 16.22 -26.42 -21.32
C ILE A 83 17.33 -27.47 -21.48
N GLY A 84 18.27 -27.53 -20.53
CA GLY A 84 19.35 -28.51 -20.50
C GLY A 84 18.90 -29.97 -20.29
N GLY A 85 17.63 -30.21 -19.95
CA GLY A 85 17.04 -31.55 -19.89
C GLY A 85 17.44 -32.40 -18.67
N GLY A 86 18.12 -31.81 -17.68
CA GLY A 86 18.61 -32.51 -16.48
C GLY A 86 17.72 -32.40 -15.25
N VAL A 87 16.56 -31.76 -15.35
CA VAL A 87 15.81 -31.28 -14.17
C VAL A 87 14.47 -31.99 -14.01
N PRO A 88 14.11 -32.43 -12.79
CA PRO A 88 12.79 -32.97 -12.51
C PRO A 88 11.67 -31.95 -12.76
N GLY A 89 10.53 -32.39 -13.29
CA GLY A 89 9.40 -31.49 -13.59
C GLY A 89 8.80 -30.74 -12.38
N TRP A 90 9.06 -31.19 -11.15
CA TRP A 90 8.63 -30.49 -9.92
C TRP A 90 9.47 -29.25 -9.62
N TYR A 91 10.70 -29.17 -10.14
CA TYR A 91 11.65 -28.11 -9.85
C TYR A 91 11.09 -26.73 -10.18
N THR A 92 10.48 -26.58 -11.35
CA THR A 92 9.90 -25.31 -11.80
C THR A 92 8.75 -24.86 -10.90
N TRP A 93 7.93 -25.79 -10.41
CA TRP A 93 6.84 -25.48 -9.48
C TRP A 93 7.36 -25.02 -8.12
N VAL A 94 8.42 -25.66 -7.61
CA VAL A 94 9.04 -25.28 -6.33
C VAL A 94 9.70 -23.90 -6.44
N LEU A 95 10.47 -23.64 -7.50
CA LEU A 95 11.07 -22.32 -7.75
C LEU A 95 10.00 -21.22 -7.84
N ALA A 96 8.93 -21.47 -8.59
CA ALA A 96 7.84 -20.50 -8.70
C ALA A 96 7.17 -20.24 -7.34
N PHE A 97 6.96 -21.29 -6.54
CA PHE A 97 6.32 -21.16 -5.24
C PHE A 97 7.18 -20.37 -4.25
N LEU A 98 8.45 -20.71 -4.08
CA LEU A 98 9.38 -20.00 -3.18
C LEU A 98 9.57 -18.54 -3.62
N GLY A 99 9.76 -18.31 -4.92
CA GLY A 99 9.83 -16.96 -5.48
C GLY A 99 8.57 -16.14 -5.17
N MET A 100 7.38 -16.73 -5.33
CA MET A 100 6.12 -16.05 -5.03
C MET A 100 5.96 -15.75 -3.53
N VAL A 101 6.39 -16.65 -2.65
CA VAL A 101 6.42 -16.41 -1.19
C VAL A 101 7.37 -15.26 -0.84
N SER A 102 8.56 -15.21 -1.44
CA SER A 102 9.52 -14.11 -1.24
C SER A 102 8.92 -12.77 -1.67
N VAL A 103 8.30 -12.72 -2.85
CA VAL A 103 7.62 -11.52 -3.36
C VAL A 103 6.46 -11.11 -2.45
N ALA A 104 5.65 -12.05 -1.99
CA ALA A 104 4.53 -11.76 -1.08
C ALA A 104 5.00 -11.14 0.24
N LEU A 105 6.11 -11.63 0.80
CA LEU A 105 6.73 -11.05 2.00
C LEU A 105 7.27 -9.64 1.74
N ALA A 106 7.93 -9.43 0.60
CA ALA A 106 8.41 -8.10 0.20
C ALA A 106 7.24 -7.11 0.02
N VAL A 107 6.15 -7.52 -0.64
CA VAL A 107 4.92 -6.72 -0.78
C VAL A 107 4.32 -6.41 0.58
N GLY A 108 4.19 -7.42 1.45
CA GLY A 108 3.72 -7.25 2.83
C GLY A 108 4.57 -6.25 3.64
N ALA A 109 5.87 -6.17 3.38
CA ALA A 109 6.73 -5.17 3.99
C ALA A 109 6.29 -3.74 3.61
N PHE A 110 6.01 -3.48 2.34
CA PHE A 110 5.52 -2.15 1.94
C PHE A 110 4.12 -1.85 2.47
N LEU A 111 3.22 -2.84 2.54
CA LEU A 111 1.89 -2.65 3.14
C LEU A 111 1.97 -2.30 4.63
N SER A 112 2.98 -2.80 5.33
CA SER A 112 3.17 -2.56 6.77
C SER A 112 4.04 -1.34 7.10
N ILE A 113 4.21 -0.40 6.17
CA ILE A 113 5.14 0.73 6.31
C ILE A 113 4.90 1.61 7.54
N HIS A 114 3.64 1.75 7.96
CA HIS A 114 3.24 2.51 9.15
C HIS A 114 3.66 1.82 10.46
N ARG A 115 3.99 0.53 10.45
CA ARG A 115 4.53 -0.19 11.61
C ARG A 115 6.03 0.05 11.74
N ARG A 116 6.55 0.22 12.96
CA ARG A 116 7.97 0.54 13.21
C ARG A 116 8.95 -0.57 12.80
N MET A 117 8.67 -1.83 13.16
CA MET A 117 9.61 -2.96 12.97
C MET A 117 9.11 -4.00 11.95
N LEU A 118 7.80 -4.18 11.81
CA LEU A 118 7.18 -5.18 10.95
C LEU A 118 7.72 -5.24 9.50
N PRO A 119 7.91 -4.10 8.79
CA PRO A 119 8.37 -4.16 7.40
C PRO A 119 9.80 -4.67 7.25
N TRP A 120 10.67 -4.40 8.21
CA TRP A 120 12.03 -4.92 8.19
C TRP A 120 12.08 -6.43 8.45
N ILE A 121 11.23 -6.92 9.37
CA ILE A 121 11.11 -8.36 9.62
C ILE A 121 10.63 -9.08 8.37
N LEU A 122 9.63 -8.53 7.67
CA LEU A 122 9.12 -9.09 6.42
C LEU A 122 10.15 -9.08 5.29
N LEU A 123 10.94 -8.00 5.14
CA LEU A 123 12.03 -7.95 4.16
C LEU A 123 13.13 -8.98 4.45
N ILE A 124 13.56 -9.11 5.70
CA ILE A 124 14.57 -10.10 6.09
C ILE A 124 14.01 -11.52 5.91
N ALA A 125 12.75 -11.74 6.29
CA ALA A 125 12.09 -13.03 6.09
C ALA A 125 11.95 -13.39 4.61
N ALA A 126 11.75 -12.40 3.72
CA ALA A 126 11.67 -12.62 2.28
C ALA A 126 12.97 -13.19 1.68
N ALA A 127 14.11 -12.95 2.32
CA ALA A 127 15.39 -13.53 1.88
C ALA A 127 15.45 -15.05 2.09
N VAL A 128 14.76 -15.61 3.08
CA VAL A 128 14.80 -17.05 3.39
C VAL A 128 14.31 -17.93 2.23
N PRO A 129 13.09 -17.75 1.70
CA PRO A 129 12.64 -18.53 0.55
C PRO A 129 13.49 -18.26 -0.69
N LEU A 130 14.00 -17.03 -0.87
CA LEU A 130 14.87 -16.70 -1.98
C LEU A 130 16.23 -17.42 -1.90
N ILE A 131 16.82 -17.53 -0.71
CA ILE A 131 18.07 -18.28 -0.50
C ILE A 131 17.84 -19.76 -0.81
N ALA A 132 16.72 -20.33 -0.38
CA ALA A 132 16.36 -21.71 -0.71
C ALA A 132 16.25 -21.92 -2.23
N ASP A 133 15.67 -20.94 -2.94
CA ASP A 133 15.60 -20.90 -4.40
C ASP A 133 16.97 -20.84 -5.06
N ILE A 134 17.87 -19.99 -4.57
CA ILE A 134 19.25 -19.89 -5.06
C ILE A 134 19.97 -21.23 -4.85
N MET A 135 19.84 -21.84 -3.67
CA MET A 135 20.47 -23.13 -3.38
C MET A 135 19.94 -24.23 -4.31
N LEU A 136 18.63 -24.26 -4.53
CA LEU A 136 18.01 -25.21 -5.44
C LEU A 136 18.51 -24.98 -6.88
N ALA A 137 18.57 -23.73 -7.34
CA ALA A 137 19.02 -23.40 -8.69
C ALA A 137 20.52 -23.60 -8.93
N VAL A 138 21.32 -23.68 -7.87
CA VAL A 138 22.75 -24.04 -7.96
C VAL A 138 22.93 -25.56 -7.94
N ALA A 139 22.07 -26.30 -7.25
CA ALA A 139 22.14 -27.75 -7.14
C ALA A 139 21.75 -28.50 -8.43
N TYR A 140 21.00 -27.84 -9.33
CA TYR A 140 20.54 -28.36 -10.63
C TYR A 140 21.03 -27.50 -11.79
#